data_AF-A0A2V8SHF8-F1
#
_entry.id   AF-A0A2V8SHF8-F1
#
_cell.length_a   1.000
_cell.length_b   1.000
_cell.length_c   1.000
_cell.angle_alpha   90.00
_cell.angle_beta   90.00
_cell.angle_gamma   90.00
#
_symmetry.space_group_name_H-M   'P 1'
#
loop_
_entity.id
_entity.type
_entity.pdbx_description
1 polymer ?
#
loop_
_entity_poly.entity_id
_entity_poly.type
_entity_poly.pdbx_seq_one_letter_code
_entity_poly.pdbx_strand_id
1 'polypeptide(L)'
;MDFFSIADRGLLVILPEPTSIENCYRFLKAAFLRRLQHLGRTLGHQPIIDLVMRHRARAGLGRPWEIMEEIRRVDSCVAETLEGQMEGFLPHLIVNQARDHQDVRLGDAMQIASERFLGIPLRFAGAIPYDPVLVRSVKSRRPYMLEYPRSRTSESFRAAAETIDSAALGTALAGATGLLDPRGAARPIPFPRDPYRILDLPAGAAPAAITEAYMRLRSALRSDSPALLSLDCGYERRLALAEVEEAYRILSRNVSAGSPRMDPPAARSAPRIAAHPFLPARPRAVTLL
;
A
#
# COMPACT_ATOMS: atom_id res chain seq x y z
N MET A 1 -16.20 20.76 1.57
CA MET A 1 -15.55 19.97 0.50
C MET A 1 -14.35 20.70 -0.06
N ASP A 2 -14.47 22.00 -0.32
CA ASP A 2 -13.38 22.81 -0.89
C ASP A 2 -12.13 22.81 -0.01
N PHE A 3 -12.29 22.81 1.32
CA PHE A 3 -11.17 22.69 2.27
C PHE A 3 -10.35 21.39 2.14
N PHE A 4 -10.95 20.26 1.75
CA PHE A 4 -10.20 19.00 1.54
C PHE A 4 -9.41 19.04 0.23
N SER A 5 -9.93 19.71 -0.80
CA SER A 5 -9.25 19.86 -2.08
C SER A 5 -8.13 20.89 -2.05
N ILE A 6 -8.17 21.84 -1.10
CA ILE A 6 -7.15 22.88 -0.88
C ILE A 6 -6.06 22.43 0.12
N ALA A 7 -6.36 21.47 0.99
CA ALA A 7 -5.41 20.99 1.98
C ALA A 7 -4.20 20.28 1.32
N ASP A 8 -3.00 20.61 1.80
CA ASP A 8 -1.76 19.93 1.40
C ASP A 8 -1.78 18.43 1.75
N ARG A 9 -2.63 18.04 2.71
CA ARG A 9 -2.86 16.66 3.13
C ARG A 9 -4.36 16.40 3.29
N GLY A 10 -4.90 15.46 2.50
CA GLY A 10 -6.26 14.99 2.67
C GLY A 10 -6.34 13.95 3.80
N LEU A 11 -7.11 14.22 4.86
CA LEU A 11 -7.40 13.25 5.93
C LEU A 11 -8.87 12.83 5.87
N LEU A 12 -9.10 11.53 5.77
CA LEU A 12 -10.40 10.88 5.78
C LEU A 12 -10.55 10.09 7.09
N VAL A 13 -11.62 10.38 7.82
CA VAL A 13 -11.95 9.65 9.04
C VAL A 13 -13.28 8.96 8.82
N ILE A 14 -13.32 7.64 9.02
CA ILE A 14 -14.52 6.82 8.83
C ILE A 14 -14.88 6.08 10.12
N LEU A 15 -16.12 5.63 10.21
CA LEU A 15 -16.52 4.58 11.15
C LEU A 15 -16.51 3.22 10.43
N PRO A 16 -16.31 2.09 11.13
CA PRO A 16 -16.41 0.75 10.56
C PRO A 16 -17.88 0.35 10.31
N GLU A 17 -18.61 1.19 9.60
CA GLU A 17 -20.03 1.02 9.28
C GLU A 17 -20.21 1.04 7.75
N PRO A 18 -21.10 0.21 7.18
CA PRO A 18 -21.27 0.10 5.73
C PRO A 18 -21.53 1.44 5.03
N THR A 19 -22.35 2.31 5.63
CA THR A 19 -22.67 3.63 5.08
C THR A 19 -21.47 4.58 5.10
N SER A 20 -20.62 4.49 6.13
CA SER A 20 -19.40 5.30 6.23
C SER A 20 -18.35 4.86 5.19
N ILE A 21 -18.22 3.56 4.95
CA ILE A 21 -17.36 2.99 3.90
C ILE A 21 -17.82 3.48 2.52
N GLU A 22 -19.12 3.37 2.24
CA GLU A 22 -19.68 3.79 0.95
C GLU A 22 -19.50 5.29 0.72
N ASN A 23 -19.82 6.11 1.74
CA ASN A 23 -19.62 7.56 1.68
C ASN A 23 -18.15 7.93 1.44
N CYS A 24 -17.21 7.20 2.03
CA CYS A 24 -15.78 7.39 1.81
C CYS A 24 -15.41 7.18 0.33
N TYR A 25 -15.88 6.10 -0.30
CA TYR A 25 -15.59 5.87 -1.72
C TYR A 25 -16.28 6.88 -2.65
N ARG A 26 -17.52 7.26 -2.37
CA ARG A 26 -18.21 8.33 -3.13
C ARG A 26 -17.44 9.64 -3.02
N PHE A 27 -16.97 9.97 -1.81
CA PHE A 27 -16.15 11.14 -1.56
C PHE A 27 -14.84 11.09 -2.35
N LEU A 28 -14.10 9.97 -2.28
CA LEU A 28 -12.83 9.79 -2.99
C LEU A 28 -12.98 10.00 -4.49
N LYS A 29 -13.99 9.36 -5.10
CA LYS A 29 -14.32 9.54 -6.52
C LYS A 29 -14.60 11.01 -6.84
N ALA A 30 -15.43 11.67 -6.05
CA ALA A 30 -15.78 13.07 -6.28
C ALA A 30 -14.60 14.03 -6.08
N ALA A 31 -13.73 13.75 -5.11
CA ALA A 31 -12.52 14.53 -4.84
C ALA A 31 -11.51 14.40 -5.97
N PHE A 32 -11.28 13.17 -6.45
CA PHE A 32 -10.46 12.90 -7.63
C PHE A 32 -10.97 13.69 -8.84
N LEU A 33 -12.27 13.59 -9.13
CA LEU A 33 -12.86 14.22 -10.32
C LEU A 33 -12.77 15.75 -10.29
N ARG A 34 -13.02 16.35 -9.12
CA ARG A 34 -12.87 17.80 -8.92
C ARG A 34 -11.41 18.24 -9.08
N ARG A 35 -10.46 17.48 -8.54
CA ARG A 35 -9.03 17.79 -8.70
C ARG A 35 -8.62 17.70 -10.16
N LEU A 36 -9.06 16.67 -10.87
CA LEU A 36 -8.80 16.51 -12.31
C LEU A 36 -9.36 17.71 -13.11
N GLN A 37 -10.61 18.11 -12.86
CA GLN A 37 -11.20 19.30 -13.50
C GLN A 37 -10.46 20.59 -13.14
N HIS A 38 -10.03 20.75 -11.89
CA HIS A 38 -9.26 21.93 -11.47
C HIS A 38 -7.89 21.99 -12.18
N LEU A 39 -7.19 20.87 -12.29
CA LEU A 39 -5.93 20.77 -13.03
C LEU A 39 -6.15 21.05 -14.52
N GLY A 40 -7.21 20.52 -15.12
CA GLY A 40 -7.58 20.81 -16.51
C GLY A 40 -7.75 22.30 -16.79
N ARG A 41 -8.42 23.04 -15.89
CA ARG A 41 -8.58 24.49 -16.02
C ARG A 41 -7.25 25.23 -15.84
N THR A 42 -6.47 24.84 -14.83
CA THR A 42 -5.23 25.53 -14.46
C THR A 42 -4.12 25.32 -15.49
N LEU A 43 -4.04 24.14 -16.09
CA LEU A 43 -3.03 23.77 -17.09
C LEU A 43 -3.50 24.03 -18.54
N GLY A 44 -4.74 24.48 -18.74
CA GLY A 44 -5.29 24.76 -20.08
C GLY A 44 -5.75 23.51 -20.86
N HIS A 45 -5.92 22.36 -20.20
CA HIS A 45 -6.37 21.09 -20.79
C HIS A 45 -7.87 20.82 -20.64
N GLN A 46 -8.65 21.80 -20.17
CA GLN A 46 -10.09 21.67 -19.93
C GLN A 46 -10.89 21.12 -21.14
N PRO A 47 -10.61 21.50 -22.41
CA PRO A 47 -11.36 20.96 -23.56
C PRO A 47 -11.25 19.44 -23.70
N ILE A 48 -10.08 18.87 -23.41
CA ILE A 48 -9.83 17.41 -23.48
C ILE A 48 -10.60 16.71 -22.36
N ILE A 49 -10.53 17.25 -21.14
CA ILE A 49 -11.27 16.70 -20.00
C ILE A 49 -12.78 16.75 -20.26
N ASP A 50 -13.30 17.88 -20.75
CA ASP A 50 -14.73 18.04 -21.06
C ASP A 50 -15.19 17.12 -22.21
N LEU A 51 -14.31 16.82 -23.17
CA LEU A 51 -14.59 15.86 -24.24
C LEU A 51 -14.77 14.45 -23.65
N VAL A 52 -13.82 13.99 -22.83
CA VAL A 52 -13.86 12.68 -22.17
C VAL A 52 -15.07 12.56 -21.24
N MET A 53 -15.33 13.58 -20.42
CA MET A 53 -16.46 13.57 -19.49
C MET A 53 -17.81 13.54 -20.20
N ARG A 54 -17.96 14.22 -21.35
CA ARG A 54 -19.19 14.18 -22.16
C ARG A 54 -19.44 12.82 -22.78
N HIS A 55 -18.39 12.15 -23.24
CA HIS A 55 -18.49 10.78 -23.75
C HIS A 55 -18.91 9.81 -22.64
N ARG A 56 -18.34 9.96 -21.44
CA ARG A 56 -18.68 9.15 -20.26
C ARG A 56 -20.03 9.42 -19.63
N ALA A 57 -20.53 10.65 -19.66
CA ALA A 57 -21.87 10.93 -19.14
C ALA A 57 -22.96 10.04 -19.76
N ARG A 58 -22.71 9.50 -20.97
CA ARG A 58 -23.59 8.55 -21.67
C ARG A 58 -23.35 7.08 -21.31
N ALA A 59 -22.17 6.74 -20.78
CA ALA A 59 -21.75 5.37 -20.42
C ALA A 59 -21.67 5.12 -18.90
N GLY A 60 -21.89 6.16 -18.08
CA GLY A 60 -21.66 6.15 -16.64
C GLY A 60 -20.30 6.76 -16.27
N LEU A 61 -20.19 7.33 -15.05
CA LEU A 61 -18.97 8.01 -14.59
C LEU A 61 -17.75 7.08 -14.44
N GLY A 62 -17.92 5.77 -14.61
CA GLY A 62 -16.85 4.77 -14.63
C GLY A 62 -15.94 4.83 -13.41
N ARG A 63 -14.78 4.18 -13.51
CA ARG A 63 -13.74 4.24 -12.49
C ARG A 63 -12.75 5.37 -12.80
N PRO A 64 -12.24 6.08 -11.78
CA PRO A 64 -11.29 7.19 -11.95
C PRO A 64 -10.12 6.89 -12.92
N TRP A 65 -9.52 5.70 -12.83
CA TRP A 65 -8.41 5.29 -13.70
C TRP A 65 -8.80 5.21 -15.19
N GLU A 66 -10.04 4.82 -15.49
CA GLU A 66 -10.48 4.68 -16.88
C GLU A 66 -10.61 6.06 -17.56
N ILE A 67 -10.88 7.11 -16.78
CA ILE A 67 -10.90 8.50 -17.27
C ILE A 67 -9.50 8.88 -17.74
N MET A 68 -8.47 8.53 -16.96
CA MET A 68 -7.09 8.83 -17.32
C MET A 68 -6.63 8.05 -18.55
N GLU A 69 -7.03 6.79 -18.67
CA GLU A 69 -6.75 5.99 -19.87
C GLU A 69 -7.44 6.54 -21.12
N GLU A 70 -8.65 7.09 -20.98
CA GLU A 70 -9.35 7.74 -22.09
C GLU A 70 -8.68 9.06 -22.49
N ILE A 71 -8.23 9.86 -21.52
CA ILE A 71 -7.41 11.05 -21.79
C ILE A 71 -6.13 10.65 -22.51
N ARG A 72 -5.43 9.59 -22.08
CA ARG A 72 -4.19 9.11 -22.72
C ARG A 72 -4.40 8.70 -24.18
N ARG A 73 -5.55 8.10 -24.51
CA ARG A 73 -5.89 7.75 -25.89
C ARG A 73 -6.11 8.98 -26.79
N VAL A 74 -6.57 10.08 -26.20
CA VAL A 74 -6.74 11.36 -26.92
C VAL A 74 -5.41 12.09 -27.04
N ASP A 75 -4.69 12.24 -25.93
CA ASP A 75 -3.39 12.90 -25.86
C ASP A 75 -2.56 12.31 -24.71
N SER A 76 -1.46 11.64 -25.06
CA SER A 76 -0.58 10.99 -24.09
C SER A 76 0.22 11.98 -23.24
N CYS A 77 0.62 13.13 -23.80
CA CYS A 77 1.41 14.15 -23.10
C CYS A 77 0.57 14.84 -22.02
N VAL A 78 -0.69 15.16 -22.34
CA VAL A 78 -1.65 15.73 -21.39
C VAL A 78 -1.95 14.74 -20.26
N ALA A 79 -2.14 13.46 -20.59
CA ALA A 79 -2.33 12.42 -19.58
C ALA A 79 -1.14 12.33 -18.61
N GLU A 80 0.08 12.26 -19.13
CA GLU A 80 1.31 12.22 -18.30
C GLU A 80 1.44 13.44 -17.39
N THR A 81 1.14 14.63 -17.92
CA THR A 81 1.16 15.88 -17.15
C THR A 81 0.14 15.87 -16.03
N LEU A 82 -1.11 15.48 -16.32
CA LEU A 82 -2.16 15.39 -15.32
C LEU A 82 -1.82 14.34 -14.27
N GLU A 83 -1.35 13.16 -14.67
CA GLU A 83 -0.94 12.08 -13.75
C GLU A 83 0.14 12.55 -12.79
N GLY A 84 1.19 13.23 -13.26
CA GLY A 84 2.23 13.77 -12.39
C GLY A 84 1.69 14.74 -11.33
N GLN A 85 0.69 15.56 -11.67
CA GLN A 85 0.04 16.46 -10.71
C GLN A 85 -0.97 15.75 -9.78
N MET A 86 -1.47 14.60 -10.22
CA MET A 86 -2.35 13.74 -9.45
C MET A 86 -1.59 12.87 -8.44
N GLU A 87 -0.30 12.60 -8.64
CA GLU A 87 0.55 11.86 -7.68
C GLU A 87 0.59 12.53 -6.29
N GLY A 88 0.49 13.87 -6.23
CA GLY A 88 0.39 14.61 -4.97
C GLY A 88 -0.95 14.42 -4.24
N PHE A 89 -1.95 13.80 -4.86
CA PHE A 89 -3.23 13.50 -4.22
C PHE A 89 -3.15 12.15 -3.50
N LEU A 90 -2.62 12.17 -2.28
CA LEU A 90 -2.47 10.99 -1.44
C LEU A 90 -3.28 11.14 -0.12
N PRO A 91 -4.62 10.93 -0.16
CA PRO A 91 -5.42 10.93 1.05
C PRO A 91 -4.97 9.89 2.08
N HIS A 92 -5.07 10.24 3.35
CA HIS A 92 -4.87 9.36 4.49
C HIS A 92 -6.23 8.91 5.05
N LEU A 93 -6.34 7.65 5.45
CA LEU A 93 -7.52 7.06 6.04
C LEU A 93 -7.28 6.72 7.51
N ILE A 94 -8.18 7.15 8.38
CA ILE A 94 -8.28 6.71 9.77
C ILE A 94 -9.61 5.99 9.97
N VAL A 95 -9.56 4.79 10.56
CA VAL A 95 -10.76 4.10 11.04
C VAL A 95 -10.97 4.48 12.50
N ASN A 96 -12.02 5.25 12.78
CA ASN A 96 -12.37 5.69 14.12
C ASN A 96 -13.33 4.71 14.79
N GLN A 97 -13.31 4.68 16.13
CA GLN A 97 -14.16 3.82 16.96
C GLN A 97 -14.03 2.32 16.62
N ALA A 98 -12.83 1.85 16.26
CA ALA A 98 -12.58 0.44 16.06
C ALA A 98 -12.83 -0.35 17.36
N ARG A 99 -13.67 -1.38 17.30
CA ARG A 99 -14.08 -2.18 18.45
C ARG A 99 -13.28 -3.48 18.53
N ASP A 100 -12.96 -4.04 17.37
CA ASP A 100 -12.23 -5.29 17.28
C ASP A 100 -11.15 -5.25 16.18
N HIS A 101 -10.46 -6.37 16.06
CA HIS A 101 -9.41 -6.58 15.06
C HIS A 101 -9.90 -6.59 13.61
N GLN A 102 -11.19 -6.86 13.33
CA GLN A 102 -11.77 -6.75 11.99
C GLN A 102 -11.87 -5.28 11.58
N ASP A 103 -12.33 -4.42 12.50
CA ASP A 103 -12.42 -2.98 12.27
C ASP A 103 -11.05 -2.36 11.97
N VAL A 104 -9.99 -2.84 12.64
CA VAL A 104 -8.63 -2.40 12.35
C VAL A 104 -8.20 -2.81 10.94
N ARG A 105 -8.43 -4.08 10.56
CA ARG A 105 -8.10 -4.60 9.22
C ARG A 105 -8.94 -3.99 8.10
N LEU A 106 -10.10 -3.41 8.42
CA LEU A 106 -10.93 -2.71 7.43
C LEU A 106 -10.14 -1.60 6.74
N GLY A 107 -9.30 -0.87 7.48
CA GLY A 107 -8.49 0.22 6.92
C GLY A 107 -7.55 -0.26 5.82
N ASP A 108 -6.80 -1.33 6.09
CA ASP A 108 -5.93 -1.98 5.11
C ASP A 108 -6.72 -2.48 3.90
N ALA A 109 -7.87 -3.12 4.13
CA ALA A 109 -8.72 -3.62 3.07
C ALA A 109 -9.27 -2.50 2.18
N MET A 110 -9.64 -1.35 2.77
CA MET A 110 -10.10 -0.17 2.03
C MET A 110 -8.99 0.49 1.23
N GLN A 111 -7.76 0.54 1.75
CA GLN A 111 -6.60 0.99 0.97
C GLN A 111 -6.40 0.11 -0.27
N ILE A 112 -6.33 -1.21 -0.10
CA ILE A 112 -6.17 -2.17 -1.20
C ILE A 112 -7.31 -2.02 -2.22
N ALA A 113 -8.55 -1.89 -1.72
CA ALA A 113 -9.73 -1.74 -2.57
C ALA A 113 -9.70 -0.43 -3.38
N SER A 114 -9.31 0.68 -2.75
CA SER A 114 -9.17 1.98 -3.41
C SER A 114 -8.09 1.93 -4.50
N GLU A 115 -6.93 1.39 -4.19
CA GLU A 115 -5.82 1.28 -5.15
C GLU A 115 -6.17 0.37 -6.33
N ARG A 116 -6.76 -0.81 -6.08
CA ARG A 116 -7.03 -1.82 -7.12
C ARG A 116 -8.30 -1.58 -7.93
N PHE A 117 -9.36 -1.05 -7.32
CA PHE A 117 -10.66 -0.94 -7.97
C PHE A 117 -11.08 0.49 -8.28
N LEU A 118 -10.63 1.47 -7.49
CA LEU A 118 -10.85 2.89 -7.80
C LEU A 118 -9.70 3.49 -8.60
N GLY A 119 -8.47 2.97 -8.44
CA GLY A 119 -7.27 3.59 -9.00
C GLY A 119 -6.93 4.92 -8.31
N ILE A 120 -7.40 5.10 -7.07
CA ILE A 120 -7.08 6.28 -6.25
C ILE A 120 -6.15 5.81 -5.14
N PRO A 121 -4.92 6.34 -5.05
CA PRO A 121 -4.02 5.98 -3.98
C PRO A 121 -4.59 6.46 -2.64
N LEU A 122 -4.55 5.59 -1.63
CA LEU A 122 -5.10 5.84 -0.30
C LEU A 122 -4.12 5.27 0.72
N ARG A 123 -3.77 6.03 1.76
CA ARG A 123 -2.84 5.55 2.80
C ARG A 123 -3.59 5.32 4.10
N PHE A 124 -3.64 4.09 4.58
CA PHE A 124 -4.17 3.82 5.90
C PHE A 124 -3.19 4.32 6.96
N ALA A 125 -3.62 5.31 7.74
CA ALA A 125 -2.84 5.92 8.81
C ALA A 125 -3.00 5.19 10.14
N GLY A 126 -4.07 4.43 10.32
CA GLY A 126 -4.31 3.63 11.52
C GLY A 126 -5.75 3.65 11.99
N ALA A 127 -6.02 2.85 13.02
CA ALA A 127 -7.32 2.75 13.65
C ALA A 127 -7.29 3.32 15.08
N ILE A 128 -8.26 4.16 15.40
CA ILE A 128 -8.48 4.69 16.75
C ILE A 128 -9.51 3.79 17.44
N PRO A 129 -9.17 3.15 18.58
CA PRO A 129 -10.09 2.26 19.27
C PRO A 129 -11.28 3.04 19.85
N TYR A 130 -12.42 2.37 19.98
CA TYR A 130 -13.54 2.91 20.73
C TYR A 130 -13.17 3.09 22.19
N ASP A 131 -13.35 4.31 22.71
CA ASP A 131 -13.05 4.65 24.10
C ASP A 131 -14.16 5.51 24.73
N PRO A 132 -14.94 4.99 25.69
CA PRO A 132 -15.98 5.76 26.36
C PRO A 132 -15.42 6.92 27.21
N VAL A 133 -14.17 6.84 27.68
CA VAL A 133 -13.51 7.90 28.45
C VAL A 133 -13.20 9.11 27.58
N LEU A 134 -12.96 8.90 26.28
CA LEU A 134 -12.76 9.97 25.32
C LEU A 134 -14.00 10.87 25.25
N VAL A 135 -15.20 10.29 25.21
CA VAL A 135 -16.46 11.04 25.21
C VAL A 135 -16.60 11.89 26.48
N ARG A 136 -16.22 11.37 27.65
CA ARG A 136 -16.24 12.12 28.91
C ARG A 136 -15.26 13.29 28.88
N SER A 137 -14.06 13.09 28.33
CA SER A 137 -13.02 14.12 28.22
C SER A 137 -13.48 15.29 27.35
N VAL A 138 -14.10 14.97 26.20
CA VAL A 138 -14.72 15.96 25.30
C VAL A 138 -15.82 16.75 26.01
N LYS A 139 -16.74 16.07 26.71
CA LYS A 139 -17.81 16.73 27.48
C LYS A 139 -17.27 17.64 28.58
N SER A 140 -16.14 17.26 29.18
CA SER A 140 -15.46 18.03 30.23
C SER A 140 -14.55 19.13 29.65
N ARG A 141 -14.48 19.28 28.32
CA ARG A 141 -13.61 20.23 27.61
C ARG A 141 -12.13 20.10 27.98
N ARG A 142 -11.68 18.88 28.29
CA ARG A 142 -10.29 18.57 28.60
C ARG A 142 -9.66 17.81 27.43
N PRO A 143 -8.49 18.24 26.91
CA PRO A 143 -7.84 17.51 25.83
C PRO A 143 -7.47 16.08 26.26
N TYR A 144 -8.04 15.09 25.58
CA TYR A 144 -7.94 13.68 25.97
C TYR A 144 -6.50 13.20 26.13
N MET A 145 -5.61 13.52 25.19
CA MET A 145 -4.21 13.06 25.24
C MET A 145 -3.38 13.70 26.37
N LEU A 146 -3.81 14.85 26.90
CA LEU A 146 -3.19 15.47 28.06
C LEU A 146 -3.64 14.80 29.37
N GLU A 147 -4.91 14.38 29.44
CA GLU A 147 -5.48 13.74 30.61
C GLU A 147 -5.11 12.25 30.69
N TYR A 148 -5.04 11.58 29.53
CA TYR A 148 -4.77 10.14 29.40
C TYR A 148 -3.61 9.85 28.44
N PRO A 149 -2.39 10.35 28.70
CA PRO A 149 -1.28 10.24 27.75
C PRO A 149 -0.84 8.79 27.47
N ARG A 150 -1.03 7.87 28.42
CA ARG A 150 -0.60 6.46 28.29
C ARG A 150 -1.75 5.51 27.95
N SER A 151 -2.91 6.03 27.52
CA SER A 151 -3.99 5.18 27.06
C SER A 151 -3.69 4.63 25.66
N ARG A 152 -4.24 3.46 25.35
CA ARG A 152 -4.19 2.86 24.01
C ARG A 152 -4.69 3.83 22.93
N THR A 153 -5.75 4.59 23.23
CA THR A 153 -6.31 5.59 22.32
C THR A 153 -5.32 6.72 22.04
N SER A 154 -4.61 7.21 23.06
CA SER A 154 -3.55 8.23 22.89
C SER A 154 -2.35 7.69 22.13
N GLU A 155 -1.97 6.43 22.34
CA GLU A 155 -0.93 5.76 21.53
C GLU A 155 -1.35 5.64 20.07
N SER A 156 -2.58 5.21 19.78
CA SER A 156 -3.12 5.14 18.42
C SER A 156 -3.16 6.50 17.73
N PHE A 157 -3.49 7.58 18.44
CA PHE A 157 -3.41 8.95 17.89
C PHE A 157 -1.98 9.33 17.50
N ARG A 158 -0.98 9.03 18.35
CA ARG A 158 0.43 9.30 18.02
C ARG A 158 0.89 8.49 16.81
N ALA A 159 0.62 7.18 16.79
CA ALA A 159 0.99 6.32 15.69
C ALA A 159 0.36 6.78 14.35
N ALA A 160 -0.90 7.23 14.38
CA ALA A 160 -1.56 7.79 13.21
C ALA A 160 -0.92 9.11 12.76
N ALA A 161 -0.58 10.00 13.69
CA ALA A 161 0.11 11.25 13.38
C ALA A 161 1.50 11.01 12.77
N GLU A 162 2.29 10.11 13.37
CA GLU A 162 3.60 9.69 12.86
C GLU A 162 3.50 9.13 11.44
N THR A 163 2.46 8.33 11.15
CA THR A 163 2.24 7.76 9.82
C THR A 163 1.93 8.85 8.79
N ILE A 164 1.08 9.82 9.14
CA ILE A 164 0.70 10.94 8.27
C ILE A 164 1.89 11.86 8.00
N ASP A 165 2.74 12.12 9.01
CA ASP A 165 3.95 12.92 8.86
C ASP A 165 5.02 12.20 8.04
N SER A 166 5.25 10.90 8.30
CA SER A 166 6.24 10.10 7.58
C SER A 166 5.90 9.96 6.11
N ALA A 167 4.61 9.78 5.79
CA ALA A 167 4.15 9.72 4.42
C ALA A 167 4.47 11.01 3.65
N ALA A 168 4.33 12.18 4.28
CA ALA A 168 4.65 13.46 3.65
C ALA A 168 6.15 13.63 3.36
N LEU A 169 7.01 13.06 4.21
CA LEU A 169 8.47 13.06 3.98
C LEU A 169 8.86 12.13 2.82
N GLY A 170 8.19 10.98 2.71
CA GLY A 170 8.38 10.01 1.64
C GLY A 170 7.98 10.56 0.25
N THR A 171 6.87 11.28 0.15
CA THR A 171 6.44 11.91 -1.12
C THR A 171 7.42 13.02 -1.57
N ALA A 172 7.97 13.78 -0.63
CA ALA A 172 8.95 14.83 -0.92
C ALA A 172 10.31 14.27 -1.39
N LEU A 173 10.77 13.16 -0.79
CA LEU A 173 12.01 12.49 -1.17
C LEU A 173 11.88 11.65 -2.46
N ALA A 174 10.73 10.99 -2.67
CA ALA A 174 10.45 10.24 -3.90
C ALA A 174 10.40 11.17 -5.13
N GLY A 175 9.88 12.38 -4.99
CA GLY A 175 9.93 13.42 -6.02
C GLY A 175 11.34 13.91 -6.37
N ALA A 176 12.33 13.69 -5.49
CA ALA A 176 13.72 14.13 -5.66
C ALA A 176 14.69 13.03 -6.11
N THR A 177 14.38 11.75 -5.88
CA THR A 177 15.33 10.62 -6.11
C THR A 177 14.89 9.60 -7.14
N GLY A 178 13.64 9.61 -7.61
CA GLY A 178 13.16 8.65 -8.63
C GLY A 178 13.32 7.17 -8.25
N LEU A 179 13.65 6.86 -6.98
CA LEU A 179 14.08 5.53 -6.52
C LEU A 179 12.94 4.69 -5.92
N LEU A 180 11.74 5.25 -5.88
CA LEU A 180 10.50 4.51 -5.77
C LEU A 180 9.69 4.94 -6.97
N ASP A 181 9.65 4.12 -8.02
CA ASP A 181 8.73 4.36 -9.12
C ASP A 181 7.28 4.32 -8.57
N PRO A 182 6.61 5.47 -8.36
CA PRO A 182 5.25 5.51 -7.82
C PRO A 182 4.25 5.02 -8.86
N ARG A 183 4.70 4.87 -10.12
CA ARG A 183 3.90 4.45 -11.29
C ARG A 183 3.45 2.98 -11.23
N GLY A 184 3.90 2.22 -10.22
CA GLY A 184 3.61 0.79 -10.07
C GLY A 184 2.41 0.43 -9.19
N ALA A 185 1.79 1.36 -8.45
CA ALA A 185 0.79 1.03 -7.43
C ALA A 185 -0.68 1.17 -7.86
N ALA A 186 -0.99 1.66 -9.07
CA ALA A 186 -2.39 1.93 -9.44
C ALA A 186 -2.72 1.82 -10.94
N ARG A 187 -1.90 1.12 -11.75
CA ARG A 187 -2.21 0.88 -13.17
C ARG A 187 -2.43 -0.62 -13.45
N PRO A 188 -3.48 -1.01 -14.17
CA PRO A 188 -3.47 -2.22 -14.97
C PRO A 188 -2.51 -1.99 -16.15
N ILE A 189 -1.21 -2.24 -15.97
CA ILE A 189 -0.20 -2.09 -17.04
C ILE A 189 -0.24 -3.34 -17.94
N PRO A 190 -0.28 -3.22 -19.27
CA PRO A 190 -0.35 -4.35 -20.19
C PRO A 190 1.04 -4.96 -20.54
N PHE A 191 1.99 -5.06 -19.61
CA PHE A 191 3.32 -5.68 -19.82
C PHE A 191 3.73 -6.57 -18.63
N PRO A 192 4.71 -7.52 -18.79
CA PRO A 192 4.75 -8.79 -18.07
C PRO A 192 4.67 -8.64 -16.56
N ARG A 193 3.74 -9.40 -15.98
CA ARG A 193 3.38 -9.41 -14.57
C ARG A 193 4.56 -9.76 -13.68
N ASP A 194 5.34 -8.75 -13.24
CA ASP A 194 6.31 -8.93 -12.17
C ASP A 194 5.54 -9.39 -10.91
N PRO A 195 5.78 -10.63 -10.43
CA PRO A 195 5.07 -11.16 -9.27
C PRO A 195 5.28 -10.34 -8.00
N TYR A 196 6.43 -9.67 -7.85
CA TYR A 196 6.69 -8.80 -6.68
C TYR A 196 5.76 -7.58 -6.70
N ARG A 197 5.57 -6.96 -7.86
CA ARG A 197 4.68 -5.81 -8.02
C ARG A 197 3.21 -6.16 -7.77
N ILE A 198 2.77 -7.35 -8.20
CA ILE A 198 1.39 -7.82 -7.92
C ILE A 198 1.14 -7.94 -6.41
N LEU A 199 2.16 -8.31 -5.64
CA LEU A 199 2.08 -8.43 -4.17
C LEU A 199 2.39 -7.12 -3.43
N ASP A 200 2.55 -6.00 -4.14
CA ASP A 200 2.97 -4.71 -3.59
C ASP A 200 4.32 -4.77 -2.85
N LEU A 201 5.27 -5.56 -3.37
CA LEU A 201 6.59 -5.78 -2.78
C LEU A 201 7.72 -5.24 -3.67
N PRO A 202 8.86 -4.83 -3.07
CA PRO A 202 10.07 -4.58 -3.82
C PRO A 202 10.64 -5.90 -4.38
N ALA A 203 11.34 -5.80 -5.51
CA ALA A 203 12.02 -6.95 -6.10
C ALA A 203 13.03 -7.56 -5.11
N GLY A 204 12.99 -8.88 -4.94
CA GLY A 204 13.88 -9.60 -4.02
C GLY A 204 13.44 -9.57 -2.55
N ALA A 205 12.19 -9.24 -2.25
CA ALA A 205 11.63 -9.32 -0.90
C ALA A 205 11.81 -10.71 -0.28
N ALA A 206 12.03 -10.75 1.04
CA ALA A 206 12.24 -11.99 1.78
C ALA A 206 10.99 -12.91 1.73
N PRO A 207 11.16 -14.24 1.82
CA PRO A 207 10.03 -15.18 1.80
C PRO A 207 8.94 -14.89 2.83
N ALA A 208 9.31 -14.43 4.03
CA ALA A 208 8.36 -14.04 5.06
C ALA A 208 7.47 -12.86 4.62
N ALA A 209 8.06 -11.84 4.01
CA ALA A 209 7.33 -10.68 3.48
C ALA A 209 6.41 -11.07 2.31
N ILE A 210 6.81 -12.03 1.48
CA ILE A 210 5.98 -12.59 0.42
C ILE A 210 4.73 -13.27 0.98
N THR A 211 4.89 -14.13 1.99
CA THR A 211 3.76 -14.79 2.66
C THR A 211 2.86 -13.79 3.37
N GLU A 212 3.42 -12.80 4.06
CA GLU A 212 2.67 -11.75 4.74
C GLU A 212 1.84 -10.91 3.75
N ALA A 213 2.45 -10.45 2.65
CA ALA A 213 1.77 -9.69 1.61
C ALA A 213 0.64 -10.50 0.95
N TYR A 214 0.89 -11.78 0.67
CA TYR A 214 -0.14 -12.69 0.16
C TYR A 214 -1.32 -12.82 1.12
N MET A 215 -1.07 -13.06 2.41
CA MET A 215 -2.13 -13.20 3.42
C MET A 215 -2.93 -11.89 3.57
N ARG A 216 -2.25 -10.74 3.56
CA ARG A 216 -2.86 -9.40 3.61
C ARG A 216 -3.81 -9.20 2.41
N LEU A 217 -3.32 -9.41 1.19
CA LEU A 217 -4.10 -9.21 -0.04
C LEU A 217 -5.25 -10.21 -0.15
N ARG A 218 -5.01 -11.49 0.16
CA ARG A 218 -6.05 -12.52 0.15
C ARG A 218 -7.16 -12.20 1.15
N SER A 219 -6.81 -11.71 2.35
CA SER A 219 -7.78 -11.31 3.37
C SER A 219 -8.66 -10.15 2.87
N ALA A 220 -8.06 -9.12 2.27
CA ALA A 220 -8.77 -7.95 1.76
C ALA A 220 -9.68 -8.27 0.56
N LEU A 221 -9.29 -9.23 -0.29
CA LEU A 221 -9.99 -9.60 -1.53
C LEU A 221 -11.08 -10.69 -1.35
N ARG A 222 -11.36 -11.07 -0.10
CA ARG A 222 -12.47 -11.99 0.21
C ARG A 222 -13.81 -11.46 -0.31
N SER A 223 -14.72 -12.37 -0.65
CA SER A 223 -16.05 -12.01 -1.17
C SER A 223 -16.93 -11.28 -0.18
N ASP A 224 -16.72 -11.55 1.11
CA ASP A 224 -17.44 -10.96 2.23
C ASP A 224 -16.70 -9.79 2.88
N SER A 225 -15.62 -9.29 2.25
CA SER A 225 -14.87 -8.14 2.74
C SER A 225 -15.77 -6.89 2.77
N PRO A 226 -15.99 -6.25 3.94
CA PRO A 226 -16.85 -5.07 4.04
C PRO A 226 -16.36 -3.90 3.17
N ALA A 227 -15.04 -3.82 2.92
CA ALA A 227 -14.43 -2.83 2.05
C ALA A 227 -14.87 -2.95 0.58
N LEU A 228 -15.34 -4.13 0.15
CA LEU A 228 -15.69 -4.39 -1.25
C LEU A 228 -17.19 -4.40 -1.51
N LEU A 229 -18.03 -4.52 -0.50
CA LEU A 229 -19.49 -4.62 -0.67
C LEU A 229 -20.08 -3.38 -1.36
N SER A 230 -19.48 -2.21 -1.16
CA SER A 230 -19.89 -0.95 -1.79
C SER A 230 -19.31 -0.73 -3.19
N LEU A 231 -18.42 -1.62 -3.64
CA LEU A 231 -17.75 -1.53 -4.94
C LEU A 231 -18.33 -2.62 -5.84
N ASP A 232 -19.05 -2.24 -6.90
CA ASP A 232 -19.48 -3.17 -7.94
C ASP A 232 -18.26 -3.65 -8.75
N CYS A 233 -17.54 -4.62 -8.19
CA CYS A 233 -16.26 -5.13 -8.69
C CYS A 233 -16.16 -6.65 -8.56
N GLY A 234 -17.29 -7.36 -8.61
CA GLY A 234 -17.32 -8.80 -8.35
C GLY A 234 -16.47 -9.64 -9.32
N TYR A 235 -16.41 -9.23 -10.59
CA TYR A 235 -15.59 -9.87 -11.62
C TYR A 235 -14.10 -9.53 -11.46
N GLU A 236 -13.79 -8.24 -11.33
CA GLU A 236 -12.42 -7.74 -11.22
C GLU A 236 -11.75 -8.19 -9.93
N ARG A 237 -12.51 -8.31 -8.84
CA ARG A 237 -12.03 -8.91 -7.59
C ARG A 237 -11.56 -10.34 -7.79
N ARG A 238 -12.32 -11.16 -8.55
CA ARG A 238 -11.93 -12.55 -8.84
C ARG A 238 -10.67 -12.61 -9.68
N LEU A 239 -10.57 -11.75 -10.70
CA LEU A 239 -9.36 -11.64 -11.50
C LEU A 239 -8.17 -11.25 -10.62
N ALA A 240 -8.28 -10.15 -9.87
CA ALA A 240 -7.23 -9.65 -8.97
C ALA A 240 -6.76 -10.72 -7.98
N LEU A 241 -7.69 -11.47 -7.38
CA LEU A 241 -7.36 -12.58 -6.48
C LEU A 241 -6.56 -13.69 -7.20
N ALA A 242 -6.98 -14.07 -8.41
CA ALA A 242 -6.25 -15.06 -9.20
C ALA A 242 -4.83 -14.58 -9.57
N GLU A 243 -4.62 -13.29 -9.84
CA GLU A 243 -3.28 -12.75 -10.10
C GLU A 243 -2.40 -12.82 -8.85
N VAL A 244 -2.96 -12.50 -7.68
CA VAL A 244 -2.27 -12.57 -6.39
C VAL A 244 -1.87 -14.01 -6.06
N GLU A 245 -2.77 -14.96 -6.27
CA GLU A 245 -2.51 -16.39 -6.07
C GLU A 245 -1.42 -16.91 -7.01
N GLU A 246 -1.49 -16.52 -8.28
CA GLU A 246 -0.49 -16.88 -9.29
C GLU A 246 0.89 -16.28 -8.99
N ALA A 247 0.94 -15.00 -8.60
CA ALA A 247 2.17 -14.32 -8.22
C ALA A 247 2.83 -15.01 -7.01
N TYR A 248 2.05 -15.30 -5.97
CA TYR A 248 2.53 -16.05 -4.82
C TYR A 248 3.09 -17.42 -5.22
N ARG A 249 2.39 -18.15 -6.08
CA ARG A 249 2.81 -19.47 -6.58
C ARG A 249 4.14 -19.41 -7.34
N ILE A 250 4.36 -18.37 -8.15
CA ILE A 250 5.62 -18.18 -8.89
C ILE A 250 6.77 -17.92 -7.90
N LEU A 251 6.55 -16.99 -6.95
CA LEU A 251 7.58 -16.61 -5.99
C LEU A 251 7.92 -17.73 -5.01
N SER A 252 6.92 -18.48 -4.53
CA SER A 252 7.11 -19.59 -3.59
C SER A 252 7.85 -20.77 -4.24
N ARG A 253 7.66 -21.02 -5.54
CA ARG A 253 8.40 -22.07 -6.28
C ARG A 253 9.89 -21.74 -6.39
N ASN A 254 10.23 -20.47 -6.61
CA ASN A 254 11.63 -20.04 -6.72
C ASN A 254 12.37 -20.11 -5.38
N VAL A 255 11.66 -19.92 -4.25
CA VAL A 255 12.21 -20.11 -2.90
C VAL A 255 12.58 -21.58 -2.66
N SER A 256 11.78 -22.54 -3.15
CA SER A 256 12.09 -23.98 -3.03
C SER A 256 13.26 -24.44 -3.91
N ALA A 257 13.55 -23.75 -5.02
CA ALA A 257 14.68 -24.06 -5.90
C ALA A 257 16.02 -23.47 -5.41
N GLY A 258 15.99 -22.49 -4.51
CA GLY A 258 17.16 -21.74 -4.03
C GLY A 258 17.86 -22.29 -2.78
N SER A 259 17.51 -23.47 -2.29
CA SER A 259 18.29 -24.13 -1.24
C SER A 259 19.36 -25.02 -1.89
N PRO A 260 20.65 -24.63 -1.96
CA PRO A 260 21.69 -25.56 -2.37
C PRO A 260 21.70 -26.68 -1.32
N ARG A 261 21.43 -27.92 -1.76
CA ARG A 261 21.84 -29.11 -1.00
C ARG A 261 23.35 -28.99 -0.83
N MET A 262 23.81 -28.68 0.39
CA MET A 262 25.18 -28.97 0.77
C MET A 262 25.29 -30.49 0.82
N ASP A 263 25.66 -31.08 -0.31
CA ASP A 263 26.22 -32.43 -0.30
C ASP A 263 27.45 -32.40 0.62
N PRO A 264 27.58 -33.34 1.58
CA PRO A 264 28.78 -33.43 2.38
C PRO A 264 29.98 -33.63 1.44
N PRO A 265 31.12 -32.93 1.68
CA PRO A 265 32.24 -32.98 0.76
C PRO A 265 32.72 -34.43 0.61
N ALA A 266 32.66 -34.93 -0.62
CA ALA A 266 33.19 -36.22 -1.00
C ALA A 266 34.65 -36.32 -0.54
N ALA A 267 34.94 -37.34 0.27
CA ALA A 267 36.27 -37.66 0.75
C ALA A 267 37.20 -37.86 -0.46
N ARG A 268 38.03 -36.85 -0.75
CA ARG A 268 39.14 -37.00 -1.69
C ARG A 268 40.16 -37.93 -1.06
N SER A 269 40.31 -39.10 -1.66
CA SER A 269 41.38 -40.05 -1.41
C SER A 269 42.74 -39.38 -1.62
N ALA A 270 43.50 -39.24 -0.53
CA ALA A 270 44.90 -38.83 -0.61
C ALA A 270 45.76 -40.01 -1.11
N PRO A 271 46.78 -39.76 -1.97
CA PRO A 271 47.69 -40.81 -2.39
C PRO A 271 48.66 -41.16 -1.24
N ARG A 272 48.88 -42.46 -1.06
CA ARG A 272 49.87 -43.02 -0.13
C ARG A 272 51.28 -42.66 -0.59
N ILE A 273 52.05 -42.00 0.27
CA ILE A 273 53.53 -41.98 0.20
C ILE A 273 54.08 -42.38 1.56
N ALA A 274 55.09 -43.24 1.52
CA ALA A 274 55.61 -44.05 2.62
C ALA A 274 56.59 -43.31 3.57
N ALA A 275 56.76 -43.95 4.72
CA ALA A 275 57.57 -43.69 5.92
C ALA A 275 58.96 -43.03 5.77
N HIS A 276 59.37 -42.22 6.76
CA HIS A 276 60.27 -42.62 7.88
C HIS A 276 60.61 -41.44 8.85
N PRO A 277 61.22 -41.66 10.03
CA PRO A 277 60.94 -40.96 11.29
C PRO A 277 62.07 -40.02 11.73
N PHE A 278 61.77 -38.95 12.49
CA PHE A 278 62.72 -38.35 13.46
C PHE A 278 61.97 -37.36 14.40
N LEU A 279 61.90 -37.69 15.70
CA LEU A 279 61.77 -36.73 16.83
C LEU A 279 63.16 -36.13 17.12
N PRO A 280 63.38 -35.07 17.94
CA PRO A 280 62.51 -34.33 18.88
C PRO A 280 62.56 -32.78 18.62
N ALA A 281 62.04 -31.80 19.37
CA ALA A 281 61.87 -31.58 20.81
C ALA A 281 60.91 -30.39 21.08
N ARG A 282 60.28 -30.37 22.27
CA ARG A 282 59.58 -29.19 22.85
C ARG A 282 60.60 -28.09 23.22
N PRO A 283 60.18 -26.81 23.36
CA PRO A 283 59.82 -26.36 24.71
C PRO A 283 58.69 -25.31 24.82
N ARG A 284 57.96 -25.47 25.92
CA ARG A 284 57.46 -24.50 26.92
C ARG A 284 56.50 -23.36 26.55
N ALA A 285 55.42 -23.39 27.33
CA ALA A 285 54.43 -22.36 27.58
C ALA A 285 55.02 -21.02 28.05
N VAL A 286 54.34 -19.94 27.67
CA VAL A 286 54.23 -18.71 28.47
C VAL A 286 52.79 -18.22 28.37
N THR A 287 52.08 -18.33 29.49
CA THR A 287 50.90 -17.54 29.85
C THR A 287 51.39 -16.17 30.31
N LEU A 288 50.73 -15.08 29.91
CA LEU A 288 50.58 -13.87 30.73
C LEU A 288 49.53 -12.91 30.11
N LEU A 289 48.47 -12.73 30.90
CA LEU A 289 47.48 -11.63 31.00
C LEU A 289 46.58 -11.31 29.79
#